data_AF-A0A743ERJ7-F1
#
_entry.id   AF-A0A743ERJ7-F1
#
_cell.length_a   1.000
_cell.length_b   1.000
_cell.length_c   1.000
_cell.angle_alpha   90.00
_cell.angle_beta   90.00
_cell.angle_gamma   90.00
#
_symmetry.space_group_name_H-M   'P 1'
#
loop_
_entity.id
_entity.type
_entity.pdbx_description
1 polymer ?
#
loop_
_entity_poly.entity_id
_entity_poly.type
_entity_poly.pdbx_seq_one_letter_code
_entity_poly.pdbx_strand_id
1 'polypeptide(L)' 'MKKSDNHLQFKLRLPRDLAEDIKKSAQKNMRSVNAEIIFRLAKRN' A
#
# COMPACT_ATOMS: atom_id res chain seq x y z
N MET A 1 -2.20 12.79 -22.12
CA MET A 1 -2.47 11.84 -21.03
C MET A 1 -2.46 12.59 -19.70
N LYS A 2 -3.60 12.77 -19.05
CA LYS A 2 -3.69 13.43 -17.73
C LYS A 2 -3.19 12.45 -16.67
N LYS A 3 -2.01 12.71 -16.09
CA LYS A 3 -1.55 12.00 -14.89
C LYS A 3 -2.49 12.37 -13.75
N SER A 4 -2.95 11.39 -13.01
CA SER A 4 -3.82 11.52 -11.85
C SER A 4 -3.09 12.25 -10.72
N ASP A 5 -3.08 13.58 -10.77
CA ASP A 5 -2.43 14.51 -9.84
C ASP A 5 -3.10 14.62 -8.45
N ASN A 6 -4.13 13.81 -8.17
CA ASN A 6 -4.87 13.88 -6.90
C ASN A 6 -4.38 12.90 -5.82
N HIS A 7 -3.30 12.15 -6.06
CA HIS A 7 -2.75 11.26 -5.04
C HIS A 7 -1.44 11.83 -4.48
N LEU A 8 -1.50 12.38 -3.26
CA LEU A 8 -0.31 12.68 -2.47
C LEU A 8 0.53 11.41 -2.33
N GLN A 9 1.75 11.43 -2.88
CA GLN A 9 2.70 10.34 -2.73
C GLN A 9 3.44 10.49 -1.40
N PHE A 10 3.14 9.60 -0.45
CA PHE A 10 3.83 9.58 0.83
C PHE A 10 5.01 8.60 0.79
N LYS A 11 6.22 9.07 1.07
CA LYS A 11 7.40 8.20 1.21
C LYS A 11 7.39 7.55 2.60
N LEU A 12 6.74 6.39 2.70
CA LEU A 12 6.71 5.58 3.92
C LEU A 12 8.12 5.03 4.22
N ARG A 13 8.66 5.37 5.40
CA ARG A 13 9.85 4.71 5.95
C ARG A 13 9.39 3.55 6.81
N LEU A 14 9.38 2.36 6.22
CA LEU A 14 8.99 1.13 6.91
C LEU A 14 10.23 0.26 7.14
N PRO A 15 10.29 -0.48 8.26
CA PRO A 15 11.28 -1.53 8.42
C PRO A 15 11.12 -2.57 7.30
N ARG A 16 12.25 -3.13 6.85
CA ARG A 16 12.33 -3.96 5.65
C ARG A 16 11.43 -5.20 5.75
N ASP A 17 11.38 -5.80 6.93
CA ASP A 17 10.55 -6.98 7.21
C ASP A 17 9.06 -6.68 7.02
N LEU A 18 8.62 -5.51 7.51
CA LEU A 18 7.22 -5.07 7.36
C LEU A 18 6.86 -4.78 5.90
N ALA A 19 7.79 -4.21 5.13
CA ALA A 19 7.57 -3.96 3.70
C ALA A 19 7.42 -5.27 2.92
N GLU A 20 8.25 -6.28 3.22
CA GLU A 20 8.15 -7.61 2.62
C GLU A 20 6.84 -8.31 3.01
N ASP A 21 6.42 -8.20 4.27
CA ASP A 21 5.15 -8.77 4.73
C ASP A 21 3.93 -8.13 4.05
N ILE A 22 3.94 -6.80 3.89
CA ILE A 22 2.88 -6.09 3.14
C ILE A 22 2.89 -6.54 1.68
N LYS A 23 4.07 -6.69 1.08
CA LYS A 23 4.20 -7.14 -0.32
C LYS A 23 3.67 -8.56 -0.52
N LYS A 24 4.02 -9.50 0.36
CA LYS A 24 3.50 -10.88 0.34
C LYS A 24 1.98 -10.91 0.52
N SER A 25 1.45 -10.12 1.45
CA SER A 25 0.00 -10.00 1.69
C SER A 25 -0.72 -9.42 0.47
N ALA A 26 -0.16 -8.38 -0.14
CA ALA A 26 -0.69 -7.77 -1.35
C ALA A 26 -0.75 -8.77 -2.52
N GLN A 27 0.32 -9.55 -2.72
CA GLN A 27 0.34 -10.63 -3.73
C GLN A 27 -0.72 -11.69 -3.44
N LYS A 28 -0.83 -12.17 -2.20
CA LYS A 28 -1.81 -13.17 -1.79
C LYS A 28 -3.25 -12.69 -2.00
N ASN A 29 -3.51 -11.41 -1.75
CA ASN A 29 -4.83 -10.79 -1.87
C ASN A 29 -5.14 -10.28 -3.29
N MET A 30 -4.24 -10.51 -4.26
CA MET A 30 -4.34 -9.98 -5.63
C MET A 30 -4.56 -8.46 -5.67
N ARG A 31 -3.90 -7.73 -4.77
CA ARG A 31 -3.98 -6.27 -4.64
C ARG A 31 -2.62 -5.63 -4.86
N SER A 32 -2.61 -4.37 -5.30
CA SER A 32 -1.39 -3.57 -5.29
C SER A 32 -0.98 -3.28 -3.84
N VAL A 33 0.32 -3.05 -3.61
CA VAL A 33 0.84 -2.71 -2.28
C VAL A 33 0.11 -1.50 -1.69
N ASN A 34 -0.17 -0.48 -2.51
CA ASN A 34 -0.95 0.68 -2.08
C ASN A 34 -2.38 0.31 -1.70
N ALA A 35 -3.07 -0.53 -2.51
CA ALA A 35 -4.43 -0.96 -2.19
C ALA A 35 -4.49 -1.80 -0.91
N GLU A 36 -3.46 -2.62 -0.65
CA GLU A 36 -3.33 -3.39 0.59
C GLU A 36 -3.08 -2.49 1.80
N ILE A 37 -2.23 -1.47 1.68
CA ILE A 37 -2.00 -0.47 2.73
C ILE A 37 -3.29 0.28 3.05
N ILE A 38 -3.99 0.78 2.02
CA ILE A 38 -5.28 1.48 2.19
C ILE A 38 -6.31 0.56 2.83
N PHE A 39 -6.41 -0.69 2.39
CA PHE A 39 -7.34 -1.66 2.96
C PHE A 39 -7.06 -1.94 4.44
N ARG A 40 -5.79 -2.09 4.83
CA ARG A 40 -5.39 -2.29 6.23
C ARG A 40 -5.68 -1.06 7.09
N LEU A 41 -5.49 0.14 6.55
CA LEU A 41 -5.82 1.39 7.24
C LEU A 41 -7.34 1.56 7.38
N ALA A 42 -8.12 1.28 6.33
CA ALA A 42 -9.57 1.40 6.32
C ALA A 42 -10.27 0.39 7.23
N LYS A 43 -9.73 -0.83 7.38
CA LYS A 43 -10.28 -1.88 8.26
C LYS A 43 -10.09 -1.59 9.76
N ARG A 44 -9.18 -0.69 10.12
CA ARG A 44 -8.77 -0.43 11.52
C ARG A 44 -9.50 0.76 12.16
N ASN A 45 -10.38 1.43 11.42
CA ASN A 45 -11.42 2.33 11.95
C ASN A 45 -12.74 1.57 12.07
#